data_AF-B7VDV8-F1
#
_entry.id   AF-B7VDV8-F1
#
_cell.length_a   1.000
_cell.length_b   1.000
_cell.length_c   1.000
_cell.angle_alpha   90.00
_cell.angle_beta   90.00
_cell.angle_gamma   90.00
#
_symmetry.space_group_name_H-M   'P 1'
#
loop_
_entity.id
_entity.type
_entity.pdbx_description
1 polymer ?
#
loop_
_entity_poly.entity_id
_entity_poly.type
_entity_poly.pdbx_seq_one_letter_code
_entity_poly.pdbx_strand_id
1 'polypeptide(L)'
;MLSSHEQKVRSALRLTAIFTSASFIVMLLLFVCYAMESPHVSNLFSVWGGATTAIFALAAQNRHNHFEALLVSNTFSTPEFNSVLVKYRKYQSIGSWIFLVLAILGIVIGALGSITK
;
A
#
# COMPACT_ATOMS: atom_id res chain seq x y z
N MET A 1 -17.34 -23.22 -5.30
CA MET A 1 -16.15 -22.79 -6.08
C MET A 1 -16.24 -21.28 -6.25
N LEU A 2 -15.16 -20.53 -5.95
CA LEU A 2 -15.12 -19.10 -6.28
C LEU A 2 -15.14 -18.94 -7.80
N SER A 3 -15.89 -17.96 -8.33
CA SER A 3 -15.82 -17.64 -9.75
C SER A 3 -14.41 -17.15 -10.11
N SER A 4 -13.95 -17.42 -11.33
CA SER A 4 -12.63 -16.98 -11.83
C SER A 4 -12.43 -15.47 -11.66
N HIS A 5 -13.50 -14.69 -11.75
CA HIS A 5 -13.50 -13.25 -11.51
C HIS A 5 -13.31 -12.88 -10.04
N GLU A 6 -14.03 -13.52 -9.11
CA GLU A 6 -13.87 -13.28 -7.66
C GLU A 6 -12.44 -13.62 -7.20
N GLN A 7 -11.82 -14.66 -7.77
CA GLN A 7 -10.44 -15.02 -7.46
C GLN A 7 -9.44 -13.92 -7.85
N LYS A 8 -9.63 -13.26 -9.00
CA LYS A 8 -8.79 -12.13 -9.44
C LYS A 8 -8.94 -10.92 -8.51
N VAL A 9 -10.17 -10.55 -8.18
CA VAL A 9 -10.47 -9.44 -7.25
C VAL A 9 -9.85 -9.70 -5.87
N ARG A 10 -10.03 -10.91 -5.33
CA ARG A 10 -9.46 -11.31 -4.03
C ARG A 10 -7.94 -11.30 -4.04
N SER A 11 -7.30 -11.74 -5.14
CA SER A 11 -5.85 -11.74 -5.29
C SER A 11 -5.29 -10.32 -5.32
N ALA A 12 -5.90 -9.42 -6.09
CA ALA A 12 -5.51 -8.01 -6.17
C ALA A 12 -5.63 -7.31 -4.80
N LEU A 13 -6.72 -7.57 -4.07
CA LEU A 13 -6.90 -7.04 -2.71
C LEU A 13 -5.86 -7.58 -1.73
N ARG A 14 -5.55 -8.89 -1.77
CA ARG A 14 -4.51 -9.50 -0.92
C ARG A 14 -3.14 -8.89 -1.19
N LEU A 15 -2.76 -8.71 -2.45
CA LEU A 15 -1.48 -8.10 -2.81
C LEU A 15 -1.40 -6.66 -2.32
N THR A 16 -2.46 -5.88 -2.50
CA THR A 16 -2.56 -4.52 -1.97
C THR A 16 -2.34 -4.51 -0.45
N ALA A 17 -3.02 -5.40 0.28
CA ALA A 17 -2.86 -5.51 1.73
C ALA A 17 -1.43 -5.88 2.16
N ILE A 18 -0.78 -6.81 1.44
CA ILE A 18 0.60 -7.24 1.73
C ILE A 18 1.60 -6.09 1.51
N PHE A 19 1.49 -5.35 0.40
CA PHE A 19 2.39 -4.22 0.15
C PHE A 19 2.17 -3.08 1.14
N THR A 20 0.92 -2.84 1.53
CA THR A 20 0.58 -1.82 2.52
C THR A 20 1.14 -2.18 3.89
N SER A 21 0.97 -3.43 4.34
CA SER A 21 1.51 -3.89 5.62
C SER A 21 3.03 -3.87 5.63
N ALA A 22 3.68 -4.28 4.52
CA ALA A 22 5.13 -4.19 4.38
C ALA A 22 5.63 -2.74 4.50
N SER A 23 5.00 -1.80 3.79
CA SER A 23 5.32 -0.37 3.87
C SER A 23 5.19 0.18 5.29
N PHE A 24 4.10 -0.17 5.97
CA PHE A 24 3.83 0.25 7.34
C PHE A 24 4.83 -0.33 8.35
N ILE A 25 5.21 -1.60 8.22
CA ILE A 25 6.21 -2.24 9.08
C ILE A 25 7.57 -1.56 8.93
N VAL A 26 8.01 -1.27 7.70
CA VAL A 26 9.28 -0.57 7.46
C VAL A 26 9.23 0.84 8.07
N MET A 27 8.10 1.55 7.92
CA MET A 27 7.92 2.87 8.52
C MET A 27 8.01 2.82 10.06
N LEU A 28 7.35 1.85 10.70
CA LEU A 28 7.41 1.66 12.15
C LEU A 28 8.82 1.31 12.63
N LEU A 29 9.54 0.45 11.89
CA LEU A 29 10.93 0.12 12.21
C LEU A 29 11.82 1.36 12.17
N LEU A 30 11.70 2.20 11.12
CA LEU A 30 12.45 3.45 11.03
C LEU A 30 12.09 4.41 12.16
N PHE A 31 10.81 4.51 12.50
CA PHE A 31 10.34 5.35 13.60
C PHE A 31 10.90 4.90 14.95
N VAL A 32 10.92 3.59 15.23
CA VAL A 32 11.52 3.04 16.45
C VAL A 32 13.02 3.29 16.48
N CYS A 33 13.73 3.07 15.37
CA CYS A 33 15.16 3.36 15.27
C CYS A 33 15.47 4.84 15.54
N TYR A 34 14.62 5.75 15.08
CA TYR A 34 14.75 7.19 15.34
C TYR A 34 14.42 7.55 16.80
N ALA A 35 13.32 7.01 17.34
CA ALA A 35 12.86 7.29 18.70
C ALA A 35 13.76 6.70 19.79
N MET A 36 14.48 5.61 19.50
CA MET A 36 15.46 5.05 20.43
C MET A 36 16.76 5.87 20.52
N GLU A 37 16.86 7.02 19.83
CA GLU A 37 18.06 7.87 19.80
C GLU A 37 19.34 7.05 19.59
N SER A 38 19.24 5.98 18.78
CA SER A 38 20.36 5.07 18.60
C SER A 38 21.40 5.81 17.75
N PRO A 39 22.59 6.15 18.29
CA PRO A 39 23.51 7.11 17.68
C PRO A 39 24.21 6.58 16.40
N HIS A 40 23.71 5.48 15.82
CA HIS A 40 24.33 4.73 14.73
C HIS A 40 23.36 4.27 13.63
N VAL A 41 22.17 4.85 13.52
CA VAL A 41 21.36 4.64 12.31
C VAL A 41 22.05 5.38 11.16
N SER A 42 22.77 4.65 10.31
CA SER A 42 23.47 5.27 9.18
C SER A 42 22.47 5.98 8.26
N ASN A 43 22.85 7.14 7.72
CA ASN A 43 22.00 7.89 6.77
C ASN A 43 21.54 7.02 5.60
N LEU A 44 22.40 6.10 5.16
CA LEU A 44 22.06 5.07 4.18
C LEU A 44 20.85 4.23 4.63
N PHE A 45 20.81 3.75 5.87
CA PHE A 45 19.67 2.98 6.38
C PHE A 45 18.35 3.76 6.35
N SER A 46 18.37 5.04 6.75
CA SER A 46 17.18 5.90 6.70
C SER A 46 16.73 6.21 5.28
N VAL A 47 17.67 6.47 4.36
CA VAL A 47 17.38 6.72 2.93
C VAL A 47 16.84 5.46 2.26
N TRP A 48 17.48 4.31 2.44
CA TRP A 48 17.05 3.03 1.87
C TRP A 48 15.71 2.58 2.45
N GLY A 49 15.52 2.75 3.76
CA GLY A 49 14.25 2.46 4.43
C GLY A 49 13.12 3.35 3.92
N GLY A 50 13.34 4.67 3.86
CA GLY A 50 12.35 5.63 3.35
C GLY A 50 11.98 5.37 1.89
N ALA A 51 12.97 5.10 1.03
CA ALA A 51 12.73 4.69 -0.36
C ALA A 51 11.94 3.38 -0.44
N THR A 52 12.26 2.40 0.39
CA THR A 52 11.55 1.10 0.45
C THR A 52 10.08 1.29 0.87
N THR A 53 9.82 2.10 1.90
CA THR A 53 8.46 2.47 2.32
C THR A 53 7.68 3.11 1.17
N ALA A 54 8.29 4.07 0.46
CA ALA A 54 7.66 4.76 -0.65
C ALA A 54 7.36 3.82 -1.84
N ILE A 55 8.31 2.95 -2.20
CA ILE A 55 8.14 1.95 -3.27
C ILE A 55 6.99 1.00 -2.93
N PHE A 56 6.94 0.49 -1.69
CA PHE A 56 5.84 -0.40 -1.29
C PHE A 56 4.49 0.31 -1.24
N ALA A 57 4.44 1.58 -0.83
CA ALA A 57 3.22 2.37 -0.86
C ALA A 57 2.73 2.61 -2.30
N LEU A 58 3.63 2.93 -3.23
CA LEU A 58 3.30 3.09 -4.66
C LEU A 58 2.88 1.77 -5.30
N ALA A 59 3.52 0.66 -4.94
CA ALA A 59 3.12 -0.67 -5.38
C ALA A 59 1.71 -1.04 -4.87
N ALA A 60 1.40 -0.71 -3.61
CA ALA A 60 0.07 -0.88 -3.04
C ALA A 60 -0.98 -0.03 -3.78
N GLN A 61 -0.68 1.25 -4.05
CA GLN A 61 -1.55 2.13 -4.83
C GLN A 61 -1.84 1.56 -6.22
N ASN A 62 -0.81 1.11 -6.95
CA ASN A 62 -0.99 0.55 -8.28
C ASN A 62 -1.87 -0.72 -8.26
N ARG A 63 -1.69 -1.58 -7.26
CA ARG A 63 -2.52 -2.78 -7.09
C ARG A 63 -3.94 -2.45 -6.67
N HIS A 64 -4.13 -1.40 -5.88
CA HIS A 64 -5.45 -0.90 -5.52
C HIS A 64 -6.18 -0.33 -6.74
N ASN A 65 -5.52 0.48 -7.57
CA ASN A 65 -6.09 0.98 -8.82
C ASN A 65 -6.52 -0.17 -9.75
N HIS A 66 -5.71 -1.23 -9.83
CA HIS A 66 -6.08 -2.44 -10.58
C HIS A 66 -7.30 -3.15 -9.98
N PHE A 67 -7.39 -3.24 -8.65
CA PHE A 67 -8.57 -3.77 -7.97
C PHE A 67 -9.82 -2.92 -8.26
N GLU A 68 -9.72 -1.59 -8.22
CA GLU A 68 -10.84 -0.71 -8.56
C GLU A 68 -11.27 -0.90 -10.02
N ALA A 69 -10.32 -1.00 -10.96
CA ALA A 69 -10.61 -1.25 -12.37
C ALA A 69 -11.34 -2.59 -12.59
N LEU A 70 -11.04 -3.62 -11.78
CA LEU A 70 -11.75 -4.90 -11.84
C LEU A 70 -13.20 -4.82 -11.30
N LEU A 71 -13.51 -3.80 -10.50
CA LEU A 71 -14.85 -3.52 -9.98
C LEU A 71 -15.65 -2.53 -10.84
N VAL A 72 -15.07 -2.01 -11.93
CA VAL A 72 -15.79 -1.19 -12.91
C VAL A 72 -16.50 -2.10 -13.91
N SER A 73 -17.82 -1.96 -14.01
CA SER A 73 -18.66 -2.69 -14.96
C SER A 73 -18.34 -2.23 -16.39
N ASN A 74 -17.67 -3.07 -17.18
CA ASN A 74 -17.28 -2.67 -18.53
C ASN A 74 -18.35 -2.94 -19.60
N THR A 75 -19.35 -3.82 -19.38
CA THR A 75 -20.49 -3.96 -20.34
C THR A 75 -21.66 -4.86 -19.91
N PHE A 76 -21.55 -5.75 -18.91
CA PHE A 76 -22.69 -6.57 -18.47
C PHE A 76 -22.68 -6.79 -16.95
N SER A 77 -23.63 -6.16 -16.26
CA SER A 77 -23.92 -6.37 -14.84
C SER A 77 -24.59 -7.73 -14.67
N THR A 78 -23.80 -8.80 -14.57
CA THR A 78 -24.33 -10.12 -14.21
C THR A 78 -24.67 -10.16 -12.70
N PRO A 79 -25.62 -11.00 -12.26
CA PRO A 79 -25.94 -11.16 -10.83
C PRO A 79 -24.69 -11.53 -10.01
N GLU A 80 -23.81 -12.34 -10.59
CA GLU A 80 -22.52 -12.73 -10.02
C GLU A 80 -21.59 -11.54 -9.82
N PHE A 81 -21.43 -10.67 -10.83
CA PHE A 81 -20.62 -9.45 -10.71
C PHE A 81 -21.17 -8.50 -9.64
N ASN A 82 -22.49 -8.31 -9.59
CA ASN A 82 -23.11 -7.45 -8.58
C ASN A 82 -22.87 -7.96 -7.15
N SER A 83 -22.93 -9.28 -6.93
CA SER A 83 -22.62 -9.87 -5.63
C SER A 83 -21.18 -9.59 -5.19
N VAL A 84 -20.22 -9.66 -6.12
CA VAL A 84 -18.80 -9.35 -5.89
C VAL A 84 -18.64 -7.86 -5.63
N LEU A 85 -19.27 -7.00 -6.43
CA LEU A 85 -19.21 -5.55 -6.27
C LEU A 85 -19.73 -5.13 -4.88
N VAL A 86 -20.89 -5.61 -4.46
CA VAL A 86 -21.46 -5.30 -3.15
C VAL A 86 -20.54 -5.78 -2.02
N LYS A 87 -19.96 -6.98 -2.14
CA LYS A 87 -19.05 -7.56 -1.15
C LYS A 87 -17.75 -6.75 -0.99
N TYR A 88 -17.21 -6.23 -2.09
CA TYR A 88 -15.89 -5.55 -2.10
C TYR A 88 -15.97 -4.02 -2.13
N ARG A 89 -17.15 -3.42 -2.33
CA ARG A 89 -17.38 -1.95 -2.32
C ARG A 89 -16.84 -1.27 -1.05
N LYS A 90 -16.90 -1.93 0.11
CA LYS A 90 -16.36 -1.39 1.36
C LYS A 90 -14.85 -1.13 1.29
N TYR A 91 -14.11 -1.97 0.56
CA TYR A 91 -12.66 -1.86 0.40
C TYR A 91 -12.26 -0.83 -0.65
N GLN A 92 -13.15 -0.51 -1.59
CA GLN A 92 -12.95 0.52 -2.61
C GLN A 92 -12.82 1.91 -1.97
N SER A 93 -13.65 2.21 -0.96
CA SER A 93 -13.67 3.54 -0.32
C SER A 93 -12.42 3.86 0.52
N ILE A 94 -11.54 2.89 0.77
CA ILE A 94 -10.51 3.00 1.83
C ILE A 94 -9.11 3.32 1.29
N GLY A 95 -8.78 3.09 0.02
CA GLY A 95 -7.38 2.92 -0.35
C GLY A 95 -6.60 4.17 -0.75
N SER A 96 -7.13 5.00 -1.64
CA SER A 96 -6.25 5.84 -2.48
C SER A 96 -5.46 6.91 -1.70
N TRP A 97 -6.08 7.64 -0.79
CA TRP A 97 -5.36 8.72 -0.10
C TRP A 97 -4.39 8.21 0.97
N ILE A 98 -4.67 7.04 1.56
CA ILE A 98 -3.81 6.43 2.58
C ILE A 98 -2.46 6.04 1.98
N PHE A 99 -2.43 5.47 0.77
CA PHE A 99 -1.18 5.09 0.12
C PHE A 99 -0.36 6.31 -0.28
N LEU A 100 -1.02 7.38 -0.72
CA LEU A 100 -0.34 8.65 -1.02
C LEU A 100 0.35 9.21 0.24
N VAL A 101 -0.36 9.25 1.38
CA VAL A 101 0.21 9.71 2.65
C VAL A 101 1.38 8.84 3.08
N LEU A 102 1.26 7.51 2.98
CA LEU A 102 2.34 6.58 3.29
C LEU A 102 3.58 6.80 2.40
N ALA A 103 3.37 7.07 1.12
CA ALA A 103 4.45 7.35 0.18
C ALA A 103 5.18 8.67 0.52
N ILE A 104 4.43 9.73 0.80
CA ILE A 104 4.98 11.02 1.23
C ILE A 104 5.78 10.86 2.52
N LEU A 105 5.23 10.16 3.52
CA LEU A 105 5.93 9.88 4.78
C LEU A 105 7.24 9.12 4.57
N GLY A 106 7.25 8.09 3.71
CA GLY A 106 8.47 7.36 3.36
C GLY A 106 9.55 8.26 2.75
N ILE A 107 9.17 9.14 1.82
CA ILE A 107 10.08 10.11 1.20
C ILE A 107 10.61 11.10 2.24
N VAL A 108 9.75 11.63 3.11
CA VAL A 108 10.14 12.60 4.16
C VAL A 108 11.12 11.98 5.14
N ILE A 109 10.87 10.74 5.59
CA ILE A 109 11.80 10.02 6.49
C ILE A 109 13.16 9.81 5.82
N GLY A 110 13.17 9.41 4.54
CA GLY A 110 14.41 9.28 3.78
C GLY A 110 15.16 10.60 3.61
N ALA A 111 14.44 11.69 3.32
CA ALA A 111 15.00 13.02 3.18
C ALA A 111 15.55 13.57 4.50
N LEU A 112 14.80 13.42 5.61
CA LEU A 112 15.25 13.79 6.94
C LEU A 112 16.55 13.07 7.30
N GLY A 113 16.61 11.75 7.11
CA GLY A 113 17.82 10.97 7.35
C GLY A 113 19.00 11.34 6.44
N SER A 114 18.76 12.01 5.31
CA SER A 114 19.83 12.55 4.47
C SER A 114 20.33 13.93 4.92
N ILE A 115 19.47 14.74 5.56
CA ILE A 115 19.72 16.15 5.88
C ILE A 115 20.23 16.33 7.32
N THR A 116 19.76 15.53 8.28
CA THR A 116 20.26 15.58 9.66
C THR A 116 21.72 15.11 9.71
N LYS A 117 22.60 16.10 9.82
CA LYS A 117 24.02 16.06 10.14
C LYS A 117 24.19 16.83 11.45
#